data_AF-T1JUU3-F1
#
_entry.id   AF-T1JUU3-F1
#
_cell.length_a   1.000
_cell.length_b   1.000
_cell.length_c   1.000
_cell.angle_alpha   90.00
_cell.angle_beta   90.00
_cell.angle_gamma   90.00
#
_symmetry.space_group_name_H-M   'P 1'
#
loop_
_entity.id
_entity.type
_entity.pdbx_description
1 polymer ?
#
loop_
_entity_poly.entity_id
_entity_poly.type
_entity_poly.pdbx_seq_one_letter_code
_entity_poly.pdbx_strand_id
1 'polypeptide(L)'
;MDSSTDQNHIEPSIGQIYIDSGNLLRVEEVKRQATLLPDEEVVTGLSIAVNAWRNKKINHVVKDSKLIISKFSGEDKIDPTTRENCKITIKLFIYSDICTLLEDALDFALEMLNTDYLDSLIIAIQSSDGTKLPMDKIKSIWKCTEKIGINKVKDFGMSDLDTDQL
;
A
#
# COMPACT_ATOMS: atom_id res chain seq x y z
N MET A 1 33.13 -38.45 12.51
CA MET A 1 33.65 -37.11 12.19
C MET A 1 32.71 -36.55 11.14
N ASP A 2 31.99 -35.51 11.55
CA ASP A 2 30.71 -35.08 11.00
C ASP A 2 30.75 -34.71 9.52
N SER A 3 29.72 -35.19 8.83
CA SER A 3 29.29 -34.74 7.52
C SER A 3 28.62 -33.38 7.67
N SER A 4 29.23 -32.33 7.10
CA SER A 4 28.60 -31.02 6.95
C SER A 4 27.48 -31.11 5.92
N THR A 5 26.24 -31.19 6.40
CA THR A 5 25.05 -31.01 5.56
C THR A 5 24.89 -29.52 5.32
N ASP A 6 25.23 -29.05 4.12
CA ASP A 6 24.83 -27.74 3.62
C ASP A 6 23.31 -27.67 3.66
N GLN A 7 22.77 -26.97 4.66
CA GLN A 7 21.38 -26.56 4.65
C GLN A 7 21.24 -25.51 3.57
N ASN A 8 20.72 -25.91 2.41
CA ASN A 8 20.19 -25.00 1.42
C ASN A 8 19.16 -24.11 2.12
N HIS A 9 19.58 -22.91 2.52
CA HIS A 9 18.69 -21.84 2.91
C HIS A 9 17.93 -21.43 1.65
N ILE A 10 16.78 -22.08 1.43
CA ILE A 10 15.79 -21.59 0.48
C ILE A 10 15.21 -20.34 1.14
N GLU A 11 15.74 -19.17 0.78
CA GLU A 11 15.11 -17.91 1.13
C GLU A 11 13.68 -17.95 0.59
N PRO A 12 12.65 -17.64 1.41
CA PRO A 12 11.29 -17.62 0.93
C PRO A 12 11.17 -16.58 -0.18
N SER A 13 10.75 -17.00 -1.38
CA SER A 13 10.42 -16.06 -2.44
C SER A 13 9.13 -15.33 -2.06
N ILE A 14 9.24 -14.03 -1.84
CA ILE A 14 8.09 -13.17 -1.54
C ILE A 14 7.46 -12.79 -2.87
N GLY A 15 6.22 -13.23 -3.09
CA GLY A 15 5.47 -12.93 -4.32
C GLY A 15 4.75 -11.58 -4.26
N GLN A 16 4.42 -11.11 -3.05
CA GLN A 16 3.65 -9.89 -2.83
C GLN A 16 4.08 -9.20 -1.52
N ILE A 17 4.20 -7.88 -1.55
CA ILE A 17 4.47 -7.05 -0.37
C ILE A 17 3.32 -6.08 -0.20
N TYR A 18 2.69 -6.09 0.97
CA TYR A 18 1.68 -5.12 1.37
C TYR A 18 2.27 -4.16 2.40
N ILE A 19 2.25 -2.87 2.08
CA ILE A 19 2.72 -1.80 2.96
C ILE A 19 1.54 -0.91 3.32
N ASP A 20 1.10 -0.99 4.56
CA ASP A 20 0.15 -0.04 5.13
C ASP A 20 0.90 1.09 5.84
N SER A 21 0.86 2.29 5.27
CA SER A 21 1.47 3.50 5.84
C SER A 21 0.65 4.12 6.99
N GLY A 22 -0.56 3.63 7.26
CA GLY A 22 -1.53 4.23 8.16
C GLY A 22 -2.16 5.52 7.59
N ASN A 23 -2.98 6.18 8.41
CA ASN A 23 -3.61 7.46 8.06
C ASN A 23 -2.57 8.61 7.98
N LEU A 24 -2.49 9.28 6.82
CA LEU A 24 -1.62 10.44 6.57
C LEU A 24 -2.11 11.76 7.21
N LEU A 25 -3.19 11.72 8.00
CA LEU A 25 -3.88 12.93 8.48
C LEU A 25 -3.21 13.64 9.66
N ARG A 26 -2.07 13.17 10.18
CA ARG A 26 -1.34 13.94 11.19
C ARG A 26 0.15 13.61 11.20
N VAL A 27 0.92 14.37 10.42
CA VAL A 27 2.36 14.53 10.63
C VAL A 27 2.62 15.98 10.97
N GLU A 28 2.31 16.38 12.23
CA GLU A 28 2.68 17.70 12.77
C GLU A 28 4.21 17.89 12.85
N GLU A 29 4.97 16.81 12.67
CA GLU A 29 6.43 16.74 12.81
C GLU A 29 7.21 17.10 11.52
N VAL A 30 6.55 17.14 10.35
CA VAL A 30 7.19 17.63 9.12
C VAL A 30 6.94 19.13 9.03
N LYS A 31 7.61 19.86 9.93
CA LYS A 31 7.83 21.30 9.74
C LYS A 31 9.04 21.45 8.85
N ARG A 32 8.85 22.03 7.67
CA ARG A 32 9.92 22.37 6.72
C ARG A 32 11.06 23.06 7.47
N GLN A 33 12.22 22.41 7.56
CA GLN A 33 13.40 23.05 8.13
C GLN A 33 13.93 24.00 7.07
N ALA A 34 13.77 25.31 7.29
CA ALA A 34 14.03 26.38 6.32
C ALA A 34 15.50 26.49 5.83
N THR A 35 16.38 25.60 6.30
CA THR A 35 17.83 25.64 6.08
C THR A 35 18.39 24.46 5.29
N LEU A 36 17.58 23.45 4.94
CA LEU A 36 18.06 22.29 4.18
C LEU A 36 17.81 22.47 2.68
N LEU A 37 18.77 22.01 1.86
CA LEU A 37 18.54 21.87 0.43
C LEU A 37 17.53 20.73 0.17
N PRO A 38 16.80 20.74 -0.96
CA PRO A 38 15.73 19.77 -1.22
C PRO A 38 16.18 18.31 -1.16
N ASP A 39 17.41 18.00 -1.58
CA ASP A 39 18.01 16.68 -1.53
C ASP A 39 18.36 16.26 -0.08
N GLU A 40 18.86 17.19 0.74
CA GLU A 40 19.13 16.96 2.15
C GLU A 40 17.85 16.75 2.96
N GLU A 41 16.78 17.47 2.64
CA GLU A 41 15.45 17.29 3.24
C GLU A 41 14.88 15.91 2.92
N VAL A 42 15.04 15.44 1.68
CA VAL A 42 14.63 14.10 1.24
C VAL A 42 15.44 13.00 1.93
N VAL A 43 16.77 13.11 1.95
CA VAL A 43 17.64 12.11 2.60
C VAL A 43 17.38 12.05 4.11
N THR A 44 17.18 13.21 4.75
CA THR A 44 16.89 13.31 6.19
C THR A 44 15.50 12.76 6.50
N GLY A 45 14.49 13.12 5.72
CA GLY A 45 13.12 12.62 5.86
C GLY A 45 13.05 11.10 5.70
N LEU A 46 13.74 10.55 4.69
CA LEU A 46 13.85 9.10 4.48
C LEU A 46 14.58 8.41 5.62
N SER A 47 15.69 8.97 6.10
CA SER A 47 16.45 8.39 7.22
C SER A 47 15.65 8.39 8.51
N ILE A 48 14.89 9.46 8.79
CA ILE A 48 13.99 9.54 9.95
C ILE A 48 12.86 8.51 9.80
N ALA A 49 12.23 8.42 8.63
CA ALA A 49 11.16 7.46 8.37
C ALA A 49 11.64 6.00 8.50
N VAL A 50 12.79 5.67 7.93
CA VAL A 50 13.40 4.33 7.99
C VAL A 50 13.86 3.98 9.40
N ASN A 51 14.45 4.92 10.14
CA ASN A 51 14.86 4.66 11.52
C ASN A 51 13.66 4.56 12.48
N ALA A 52 12.63 5.38 12.29
CA ALA A 52 11.36 5.26 13.02
C ALA A 52 10.66 3.93 12.68
N TRP A 53 10.74 3.48 11.43
CA TRP A 53 10.26 2.17 10.97
C TRP A 53 11.05 1.03 11.64
N ARG A 54 12.38 1.13 11.71
CA ARG A 54 13.26 0.12 12.33
C ARG A 54 13.10 0.03 13.85
N ASN A 55 12.73 1.14 14.51
CA ASN A 55 12.61 1.23 15.96
C ASN A 55 11.17 1.04 16.48
N LYS A 56 10.15 1.04 15.60
CA LYS A 56 8.78 0.65 15.96
C LYS A 56 8.66 -0.86 15.91
N LYS A 57 7.98 -1.46 16.89
CA LYS A 57 7.57 -2.88 16.86
C LYS A 57 6.51 -3.04 15.77
N ILE A 58 6.96 -3.19 14.53
CA ILE A 58 6.11 -3.55 13.41
C ILE A 58 5.77 -5.02 13.57
N ASN A 59 4.47 -5.34 13.45
CA ASN A 59 4.05 -6.71 13.35
C ASN A 59 4.32 -7.17 11.91
N HIS A 60 5.45 -7.84 11.70
CA HIS A 60 5.71 -8.55 10.45
C HIS A 60 5.09 -9.94 10.54
N VAL A 61 4.18 -10.23 9.62
CA VAL A 61 3.63 -11.58 9.45
C VAL A 61 3.98 -12.02 8.03
N VAL A 62 4.71 -13.13 7.94
CA VAL A 62 4.91 -13.85 6.68
C VAL A 62 3.88 -14.98 6.66
N LYS A 63 2.93 -14.90 5.74
CA LYS A 63 1.91 -15.93 5.53
C LYS A 63 1.79 -16.19 4.03
N ASP A 64 1.88 -17.45 3.62
CA ASP A 64 1.62 -17.88 2.24
C ASP A 64 2.36 -17.03 1.16
N SER A 65 3.67 -16.77 1.35
CA SER A 65 4.51 -15.92 0.47
C SER A 65 4.11 -14.43 0.37
N LYS A 66 3.24 -13.94 1.27
CA LYS A 66 2.91 -12.53 1.45
C LYS A 66 3.69 -11.95 2.63
N LEU A 67 4.39 -10.84 2.41
CA LEU A 67 4.99 -10.05 3.48
C LEU A 67 4.07 -8.87 3.81
N ILE A 68 3.53 -8.85 5.03
CA ILE A 68 2.69 -7.77 5.53
C ILE A 68 3.54 -6.87 6.42
N ILE A 69 3.66 -5.60 6.04
CA ILE A 69 4.31 -4.55 6.82
C ILE A 69 3.22 -3.54 7.16
N SER A 70 2.79 -3.54 8.42
CA SER A 70 1.74 -2.64 8.87
C SER A 70 2.14 -1.88 10.14
N LYS A 71 1.81 -0.60 10.16
CA LYS A 71 1.85 0.24 11.36
C LYS A 71 0.58 0.06 12.22
N PHE A 72 -0.45 -0.57 11.68
CA PHE A 72 -1.74 -0.84 12.30
C PHE A 72 -1.57 -1.77 13.51
N SER A 73 -1.96 -1.30 14.70
CA SER A 73 -1.84 -2.07 15.95
C SER A 73 -3.08 -2.93 16.24
N GLY A 74 -4.09 -2.94 15.36
CA GLY A 74 -5.37 -3.62 15.56
C GLY A 74 -6.38 -2.83 16.41
N GLU A 75 -5.93 -1.78 17.12
CA GLU A 75 -6.78 -0.81 17.84
C GLU A 75 -7.42 0.23 16.89
N ASP A 76 -6.93 0.32 15.65
CA ASP A 76 -7.40 1.23 14.60
C ASP A 76 -8.53 0.63 13.74
N LYS A 77 -9.09 -0.54 14.14
CA LYS A 77 -10.23 -1.15 13.46
C LYS A 77 -11.47 -0.26 13.58
N ILE A 78 -12.23 -0.21 12.50
CA ILE A 78 -13.47 0.58 12.50
C ILE A 78 -14.53 -0.20 13.28
N ASP A 79 -15.13 0.47 14.24
CA ASP A 79 -16.29 -0.05 14.95
C ASP A 79 -17.46 -0.12 13.96
N PRO A 80 -18.01 -1.32 13.69
CA PRO A 80 -19.13 -1.51 12.78
C PRO A 80 -20.34 -0.61 13.09
N THR A 81 -20.56 -0.26 14.35
CA THR A 81 -21.68 0.60 14.78
C THR A 81 -21.51 2.06 14.36
N THR A 82 -20.29 2.48 14.04
CA THR A 82 -19.98 3.87 13.64
C THR A 82 -19.57 3.98 12.18
N ARG A 83 -19.42 2.86 11.47
CA ARG A 83 -18.92 2.79 10.09
C ARG A 83 -19.65 3.74 9.14
N GLU A 84 -20.98 3.85 9.26
CA GLU A 84 -21.81 4.74 8.42
C GLU A 84 -21.49 6.23 8.58
N ASN A 85 -20.90 6.62 9.72
CA ASN A 85 -20.49 8.00 10.02
C ASN A 85 -19.03 8.28 9.61
N CYS A 86 -18.32 7.28 9.10
CA CYS A 86 -16.94 7.40 8.65
C CYS A 86 -16.89 7.46 7.12
N LYS A 87 -16.02 8.32 6.58
CA LYS A 87 -15.62 8.26 5.17
C LYS A 87 -14.26 7.59 5.08
N ILE A 88 -14.21 6.43 4.43
CA ILE A 88 -12.95 5.70 4.20
C ILE A 88 -12.51 5.91 2.75
N THR A 89 -11.30 6.43 2.58
CA THR A 89 -10.65 6.54 1.28
C THR A 89 -9.32 5.82 1.33
N ILE A 90 -9.09 4.90 0.40
CA ILE A 90 -7.83 4.16 0.28
C ILE A 90 -7.15 4.55 -1.03
N LYS A 91 -5.83 4.75 -0.98
CA LYS A 91 -5.00 4.88 -2.17
C LYS A 91 -4.12 3.63 -2.30
N LEU A 92 -4.37 2.83 -3.32
CA LEU A 92 -3.56 1.65 -3.63
C LEU A 92 -2.47 2.03 -4.63
N PHE A 93 -1.22 1.74 -4.27
CA PHE A 93 -0.07 1.84 -5.17
C PHE A 93 0.18 0.48 -5.81
N ILE A 94 0.05 0.38 -7.12
CA ILE A 94 0.22 -0.87 -7.85
C ILE A 94 1.38 -0.81 -8.84
N TYR A 95 2.11 -1.93 -8.92
CA TYR A 95 3.21 -2.16 -9.85
C TYR A 95 2.91 -3.28 -10.86
N SER A 96 1.70 -3.83 -10.81
CA SER A 96 1.26 -4.94 -11.65
C SER A 96 -0.14 -4.66 -12.20
N ASP A 97 -0.39 -5.11 -13.44
CA ASP A 97 -1.69 -5.10 -14.10
C ASP A 97 -2.49 -6.39 -13.86
N ILE A 98 -1.99 -7.28 -12.99
CA ILE A 98 -2.65 -8.55 -12.67
C ILE A 98 -3.85 -8.29 -11.75
N CYS A 99 -5.04 -8.58 -12.28
CA CYS A 99 -6.31 -8.38 -11.58
C CYS A 99 -6.42 -9.03 -10.22
N THR A 100 -5.96 -10.27 -10.07
CA THR A 100 -6.07 -11.02 -8.82
C THR A 100 -5.21 -10.41 -7.72
N LEU A 101 -4.11 -9.75 -8.06
CA LEU A 101 -3.29 -9.03 -7.08
C LEU A 101 -4.01 -7.80 -6.54
N LEU A 102 -4.76 -7.12 -7.41
CA LEU A 102 -5.55 -5.95 -7.03
C LEU A 102 -6.75 -6.34 -6.16
N GLU A 103 -7.40 -7.46 -6.49
CA GLU A 103 -8.48 -8.03 -5.67
C GLU A 103 -7.98 -8.43 -4.29
N ASP A 104 -6.87 -9.17 -4.22
CA ASP A 104 -6.20 -9.53 -2.96
C ASP A 104 -5.86 -8.29 -2.11
N ALA A 105 -5.39 -7.21 -2.74
CA ALA A 105 -5.05 -5.96 -2.06
C ALA A 105 -6.26 -5.26 -1.47
N LEU A 106 -7.37 -5.22 -2.22
CA LEU A 106 -8.62 -4.64 -1.78
C LEU A 106 -9.22 -5.45 -0.62
N ASP A 107 -9.25 -6.77 -0.75
CA ASP A 107 -9.79 -7.67 0.29
C ASP A 107 -8.98 -7.59 1.57
N PHE A 108 -7.64 -7.55 1.45
CA PHE A 108 -6.76 -7.33 2.59
C PHE A 108 -7.06 -5.99 3.29
N ALA A 109 -7.26 -4.91 2.54
CA ALA A 109 -7.54 -3.60 3.12
C ALA A 109 -8.89 -3.56 3.87
N LEU A 110 -9.92 -4.22 3.33
CA LEU A 110 -11.23 -4.36 3.96
C LEU A 110 -11.14 -5.18 5.26
N GLU A 111 -10.44 -6.32 5.24
CA GLU A 111 -10.21 -7.16 6.41
C GLU A 111 -9.44 -6.42 7.50
N MET A 112 -8.38 -5.71 7.11
CA MET A 112 -7.54 -4.95 8.03
C MET A 112 -8.33 -3.84 8.74
N LEU A 113 -9.18 -3.12 8.00
CA LEU A 113 -10.01 -2.03 8.54
C LEU A 113 -11.28 -2.52 9.24
N ASN A 114 -11.58 -3.82 9.17
CA ASN A 114 -12.82 -4.41 9.70
C ASN A 114 -14.07 -3.76 9.10
N THR A 115 -14.14 -3.68 7.78
CA THR A 115 -15.27 -3.11 7.05
C THR A 115 -15.58 -3.88 5.77
N ASP A 116 -16.84 -3.88 5.35
CA ASP A 116 -17.27 -4.57 4.13
C ASP A 116 -17.18 -3.69 2.87
N TYR A 117 -17.02 -2.37 3.04
CA TYR A 117 -16.97 -1.44 1.91
C TYR A 117 -16.12 -0.19 2.17
N LEU A 118 -15.63 0.41 1.08
CA LEU A 118 -14.93 1.69 1.04
C LEU A 118 -15.84 2.77 0.45
N ASP A 119 -15.70 4.00 0.92
CA ASP A 119 -16.37 5.14 0.30
C ASP A 119 -15.62 5.59 -0.96
N SER A 120 -14.29 5.50 -0.96
CA SER A 120 -13.50 5.78 -2.16
C SER A 120 -12.24 4.92 -2.28
N LEU A 121 -11.96 4.44 -3.49
CA LEU A 121 -10.72 3.77 -3.87
C LEU A 121 -9.98 4.58 -4.93
N ILE A 122 -8.74 4.95 -4.67
CA ILE A 122 -7.86 5.65 -5.60
C ILE A 122 -6.74 4.70 -6.02
N ILE A 123 -6.58 4.47 -7.32
CA ILE A 123 -5.47 3.68 -7.86
C ILE A 123 -4.34 4.61 -8.31
N ALA A 124 -3.15 4.42 -7.77
CA ALA A 124 -1.91 4.98 -8.28
C ALA A 124 -1.09 3.88 -8.96
N ILE A 125 -0.82 4.06 -10.24
CA ILE A 125 -0.06 3.10 -11.02
C ILE A 125 1.37 3.60 -11.12
N GLN A 126 2.31 2.78 -10.68
CA GLN A 126 3.74 3.10 -10.72
C GLN A 126 4.40 2.24 -11.79
N SER A 127 5.12 2.86 -12.73
CA SER A 127 5.97 2.10 -13.63
C SER A 127 7.28 1.74 -12.94
N SER A 128 7.71 0.48 -13.10
CA SER A 128 8.96 -0.03 -12.52
C SER A 128 10.21 0.71 -13.00
N ASP A 129 10.14 1.31 -14.19
CA ASP A 129 11.24 2.05 -14.83
C ASP A 129 11.03 3.57 -14.83
N GLY A 130 9.99 4.07 -14.14
CA GLY A 130 9.63 5.48 -14.12
C GLY A 130 9.09 6.04 -15.45
N THR A 131 8.86 5.19 -16.45
CA THR A 131 8.25 5.60 -17.72
C THR A 131 6.73 5.69 -17.61
N LYS A 132 6.10 6.39 -18.56
CA LYS A 132 4.64 6.50 -18.62
C LYS A 132 4.03 5.17 -19.00
N LEU A 133 3.00 4.74 -18.27
CA LEU A 133 2.24 3.57 -18.65
C LEU A 133 1.43 3.82 -19.93
N PRO A 134 1.40 2.85 -20.87
CA PRO A 134 0.52 2.92 -22.02
C PRO A 134 -0.96 3.01 -21.61
N MET A 135 -1.74 3.80 -22.35
CA MET A 135 -3.18 3.97 -22.12
C MET A 135 -3.94 2.64 -22.08
N ASP A 136 -3.55 1.65 -22.90
CA ASP A 136 -4.22 0.34 -22.91
C ASP A 136 -4.03 -0.41 -21.59
N LYS A 137 -2.86 -0.28 -20.95
CA LYS A 137 -2.62 -0.86 -19.62
C LYS A 137 -3.46 -0.16 -18.55
N ILE A 138 -3.52 1.17 -18.59
CA ILE A 138 -4.37 1.98 -17.70
C ILE A 138 -5.83 1.53 -17.80
N LYS A 139 -6.36 1.40 -19.03
CA LYS A 139 -7.74 0.93 -19.26
C LYS A 139 -7.97 -0.50 -18.77
N SER A 140 -6.98 -1.38 -18.92
CA SER A 140 -7.06 -2.76 -18.43
C SER A 140 -7.16 -2.80 -16.90
N ILE A 141 -6.28 -2.06 -16.22
CA ILE A 141 -6.29 -1.92 -14.76
C ILE A 141 -7.60 -1.30 -14.27
N TRP A 142 -8.07 -0.26 -14.94
CA TRP A 142 -9.31 0.42 -14.58
C TRP A 142 -10.52 -0.53 -14.64
N LYS A 143 -10.70 -1.23 -15.77
CA LYS A 143 -11.76 -2.25 -15.91
C LYS A 143 -11.69 -3.31 -14.82
N CYS A 144 -10.47 -3.69 -14.46
CA CYS A 144 -10.28 -4.63 -13.37
C CYS A 144 -10.74 -4.07 -12.02
N THR A 145 -10.35 -2.83 -11.73
CA THR A 145 -10.68 -2.10 -10.50
C THR A 145 -12.19 -1.99 -10.34
N GLU A 146 -12.89 -1.58 -11.40
CA GLU A 146 -14.35 -1.51 -11.42
C GLU A 146 -14.98 -2.87 -11.12
N LYS A 147 -14.48 -3.93 -11.77
CA LYS A 147 -15.00 -5.29 -11.60
C LYS A 147 -14.85 -5.81 -10.18
N ILE A 148 -13.67 -5.67 -9.57
CA ILE A 148 -13.39 -6.20 -8.22
C ILE A 148 -14.06 -5.37 -7.13
N GLY A 149 -14.31 -4.08 -7.39
CA GLY A 149 -14.90 -3.16 -6.42
C GLY A 149 -16.43 -3.19 -6.39
N ILE A 150 -17.08 -3.99 -7.24
CA ILE A 150 -18.54 -4.16 -7.22
C ILE A 150 -18.99 -4.54 -5.80
N ASN A 151 -19.93 -3.78 -5.25
CA ASN A 151 -20.45 -3.90 -3.88
C ASN A 151 -19.44 -3.66 -2.74
N LYS A 152 -18.16 -3.41 -3.05
CA LYS A 152 -17.08 -3.15 -2.08
C LYS A 152 -16.63 -1.69 -2.07
N VAL A 153 -16.90 -0.92 -3.12
CA VAL A 153 -16.43 0.48 -3.27
C VAL A 153 -17.55 1.34 -3.84
N LYS A 154 -17.79 2.52 -3.24
CA LYS A 154 -18.79 3.49 -3.74
C LYS A 154 -18.23 4.37 -4.86
N ASP A 155 -17.08 5.00 -4.63
CA ASP A 155 -16.43 5.89 -5.60
C ASP A 155 -15.05 5.38 -6.01
N PHE A 156 -14.73 5.46 -7.30
CA PHE A 156 -13.41 5.10 -7.82
C PHE A 156 -12.67 6.33 -8.34
N GLY A 157 -11.35 6.31 -8.22
CA GLY A 157 -10.47 7.30 -8.80
C GLY A 157 -9.16 6.68 -9.26
N MET A 158 -8.49 7.38 -10.17
CA MET A 158 -7.09 7.14 -10.49
C MET A 158 -6.30 8.42 -10.21
N SER A 159 -5.06 8.26 -9.78
CA SER A 159 -4.13 9.36 -9.56
C SER A 159 -2.85 9.14 -10.33
N ASP A 160 -2.03 10.19 -10.41
CA ASP A 160 -0.73 10.16 -11.06
C ASP A 160 -0.82 9.86 -12.57
N LEU A 161 -1.92 10.31 -13.17
CA LEU A 161 -2.15 10.31 -14.62
C LEU A 161 -1.71 11.63 -15.24
N ASP A 162 -1.16 11.53 -16.45
CA ASP A 162 -0.90 12.69 -17.29
C ASP A 162 -2.16 13.24 -17.95
N THR A 163 -2.10 14.46 -18.49
CA THR A 163 -3.24 15.12 -19.15
C THR A 163 -3.78 14.34 -20.35
N ASP A 164 -2.92 13.63 -21.09
CA ASP A 164 -3.31 12.75 -22.20
C ASP A 164 -3.85 11.39 -21.72
N GLN A 165 -3.85 11.14 -20.42
CA GLN A 165 -4.34 9.94 -19.76
C GLN A 165 -5.66 10.13 -18.99
N LEU A 166 -6.17 11.37 -18.92
CA LEU A 166 -7.44 11.73 -18.28
C LEU A 166 -8.66 11.51 -19.20
#